data_AF-A0A9W8MR40-F1
#
_entry.id   AF-A0A9W8MR40-F1
#
_cell.length_a   1.000
_cell.length_b   1.000
_cell.length_c   1.000
_cell.angle_alpha   90.00
_cell.angle_beta   90.00
_cell.angle_gamma   90.00
#
_symmetry.space_group_name_H-M   'P 1'
#
loop_
_entity.id
_entity.type
_entity.pdbx_description
1 polymer ?
#
loop_
_entity_poly.entity_id
_entity_poly.type
_entity_poly.pdbx_seq_one_letter_code
_entity_poly.pdbx_strand_id
1 'polypeptide(L)'
;MPPEGNYLITGGSVSFASGDVIHQHAQSSIDQALDRLYARASPGAFHNSLERSNELRQESSSSSFPNINESEEAYGGLAKEIWEWIYDTETPTPIMWVHSPTGEETSHIAQAIADAMHQRGELTGSFFFSDISSSGRYDGTRLVPTLAYQLTQSIPQTRLDVANAVVHDRSIFDLTLLHQFCKVIVEPLERFSESIEQEVTTAPKLFIIHALEECTTPGFEESFIEVLGSTLGRMQHNVPQRFLTLGCHSDGLEECFSKPPLPEIVLRRLCTPFQIASQHPTPTRNLS
;
A
#
# COMPACT_ATOMS: atom_id res chain seq x y z
N MET A 1 -6.54 -39.87 30.82
CA MET A 1 -5.74 -40.71 29.89
C MET A 1 -4.86 -39.78 29.08
N PRO A 2 -3.52 -39.87 29.17
CA PRO A 2 -2.63 -39.11 28.28
C PRO A 2 -2.41 -39.87 26.96
N PRO A 3 -1.98 -39.19 25.87
CA PRO A 3 -1.83 -39.81 24.56
C PRO A 3 -0.56 -40.66 24.46
N GLU A 4 -0.66 -41.79 23.76
CA GLU A 4 0.43 -42.71 23.49
C GLU A 4 1.39 -42.13 22.42
N GLY A 5 2.62 -41.86 22.82
CA GLY A 5 3.76 -41.66 21.91
C GLY A 5 4.79 -42.76 22.14
N ASN A 6 5.38 -43.29 21.07
CA ASN A 6 6.41 -44.33 21.19
C ASN A 6 7.72 -43.72 21.74
N TYR A 7 8.21 -44.25 22.86
CA TYR A 7 9.46 -43.82 23.51
C TYR A 7 10.56 -44.87 23.32
N LEU A 8 11.73 -44.43 22.83
CA LEU A 8 12.98 -45.19 22.95
C LEU A 8 13.79 -44.58 24.09
N ILE A 9 14.00 -45.34 25.17
CA ILE A 9 14.76 -44.90 26.34
C ILE A 9 16.11 -45.62 26.36
N THR A 10 17.18 -44.86 26.14
CA THR A 10 18.55 -45.24 26.49
C THR A 10 19.20 -44.11 27.30
N GLY A 11 19.16 -44.23 28.62
CA GLY A 11 20.23 -43.76 29.52
C GLY A 11 20.60 -42.27 29.57
N GLY A 12 19.69 -41.32 29.33
CA GLY A 12 19.97 -39.89 29.49
C GLY A 12 18.74 -39.11 29.93
N SER A 13 18.93 -38.07 30.75
CA SER A 13 17.86 -37.21 31.27
C SER A 13 16.88 -36.74 30.18
N VAL A 14 15.58 -36.93 30.42
CA VAL A 14 14.52 -36.38 29.56
C VAL A 14 14.34 -34.91 29.95
N SER A 15 14.89 -34.01 29.13
CA SER A 15 14.51 -32.59 29.15
C SER A 15 13.32 -32.41 28.22
N PHE A 16 12.23 -31.84 28.73
CA PHE A 16 11.01 -31.58 27.96
C PHE A 16 11.24 -30.42 26.98
N ALA A 17 11.72 -30.73 25.78
CA ALA A 17 11.96 -29.75 24.70
C ALA A 17 10.73 -29.54 23.78
N SER A 18 9.60 -30.18 24.05
CA SER A 18 8.48 -30.24 23.09
C SER A 18 7.81 -28.90 22.83
N GLY A 19 7.80 -27.97 23.79
CA GLY A 19 7.23 -26.63 23.60
C GLY A 19 8.14 -25.71 22.76
N ASP A 20 9.43 -25.68 23.09
CA ASP A 20 10.41 -24.82 22.42
C ASP A 20 10.67 -25.26 20.97
N VAL A 21 10.70 -26.57 20.71
CA VAL A 21 10.90 -27.11 19.35
C VAL A 21 9.71 -26.78 18.44
N ILE A 22 8.47 -26.86 18.94
CA ILE A 22 7.28 -26.53 18.16
C ILE A 22 7.24 -25.03 17.85
N HIS A 23 7.55 -24.18 18.83
CA HIS A 23 7.58 -22.73 18.64
C HIS A 23 8.68 -22.29 17.65
N GLN A 24 9.88 -22.87 17.74
CA GLN A 24 10.97 -22.61 16.79
C GLN A 24 10.62 -23.08 15.37
N HIS A 25 9.99 -24.25 15.23
CA HIS A 25 9.59 -24.76 13.93
C HIS A 25 8.51 -23.89 13.27
N ALA A 26 7.50 -23.46 14.04
CA ALA A 26 6.46 -22.56 13.56
C ALA A 26 7.04 -21.20 13.10
N GLN A 27 7.91 -20.60 13.90
CA GLN A 27 8.57 -19.33 13.53
C GLN A 27 9.41 -19.48 12.25
N SER A 28 10.17 -20.58 12.14
CA SER A 28 10.97 -20.86 10.93
C SER A 28 10.13 -21.02 9.66
N SER A 29 8.92 -21.56 9.78
CA SER A 29 7.98 -21.70 8.67
C SER A 29 7.40 -20.35 8.24
N ILE A 30 7.12 -19.46 9.19
CA ILE A 30 6.64 -18.10 8.92
C ILE A 30 7.71 -17.30 8.17
N ASP A 31 8.96 -17.35 8.65
CA ASP A 31 10.06 -16.61 8.03
C ASP A 31 10.29 -17.09 6.58
N GLN A 32 10.30 -18.40 6.34
CA GLN A 32 10.38 -18.96 4.99
C GLN A 32 9.23 -18.55 4.07
N ALA A 33 8.01 -18.43 4.61
CA ALA A 33 6.85 -18.00 3.85
C ALA A 33 7.01 -16.53 3.40
N LEU A 34 7.54 -15.69 4.29
CA LEU A 34 7.73 -14.28 4.01
C LEU A 34 8.93 -14.02 3.11
N ASP A 35 9.96 -14.86 3.15
CA ASP A 35 11.02 -14.86 2.14
C ASP A 35 10.47 -15.17 0.74
N ARG A 36 9.54 -16.13 0.63
CA ARG A 36 8.87 -16.45 -0.65
C ARG A 36 7.99 -15.31 -1.13
N LEU A 37 7.27 -14.65 -0.22
CA LEU A 37 6.50 -13.44 -0.51
C LEU A 37 7.42 -12.32 -1.02
N TYR A 38 8.50 -12.04 -0.30
CA TYR A 38 9.47 -11.00 -0.66
C TYR A 38 10.14 -11.28 -2.01
N ALA A 39 10.42 -12.54 -2.34
CA ALA A 39 10.97 -12.93 -3.64
C ALA A 39 10.04 -12.60 -4.84
N ARG A 40 8.73 -12.44 -4.60
CA ARG A 40 7.74 -12.01 -5.61
C ARG A 40 7.48 -10.49 -5.58
N ALA A 41 7.92 -9.79 -4.54
CA ALA A 41 7.74 -8.35 -4.40
C ALA A 41 8.67 -7.54 -5.32
N SER A 42 8.43 -6.24 -5.40
CA SER A 42 9.30 -5.23 -6.01
C SER A 42 9.72 -4.21 -4.94
N PRO A 43 10.86 -4.43 -4.25
CA PRO A 43 11.37 -3.47 -3.28
C PRO A 43 11.71 -2.10 -3.88
N GLY A 44 11.96 -2.03 -5.20
CA GLY A 44 12.16 -0.79 -5.93
C GLY A 44 10.91 0.09 -5.97
N ALA A 45 9.71 -0.48 -5.80
CA ALA A 45 8.45 0.26 -5.79
C ALA A 45 8.11 0.90 -4.43
N PHE A 46 8.90 0.66 -3.38
CA PHE A 46 8.67 1.29 -2.08
C PHE A 46 8.92 2.81 -2.14
N HIS A 47 8.16 3.59 -1.36
CA HIS A 47 8.37 5.04 -1.24
C HIS A 47 9.80 5.43 -0.83
N ASN A 48 10.48 4.58 -0.05
CA ASN A 48 11.82 4.81 0.47
C ASN A 48 12.91 3.99 -0.26
N SER A 49 12.60 3.46 -1.45
CA SER A 49 13.58 2.72 -2.24
C SER A 49 14.63 3.68 -2.83
N LEU A 50 15.85 3.16 -3.06
CA LEU A 50 16.91 3.93 -3.71
C LEU A 50 16.51 4.34 -5.14
N GLU A 51 15.81 3.45 -5.86
CA GLU A 51 15.34 3.73 -7.22
C GLU A 51 14.33 4.86 -7.23
N ARG A 52 13.37 4.86 -6.29
CA ARG A 52 12.38 5.92 -6.15
C ARG A 52 13.03 7.26 -5.76
N SER A 53 13.98 7.24 -4.82
CA SER A 53 14.72 8.45 -4.44
C SER A 53 15.51 9.06 -5.62
N ASN A 54 16.09 8.21 -6.47
CA ASN A 54 16.83 8.67 -7.66
C ASN A 54 15.90 9.23 -8.75
N GLU A 55 14.73 8.64 -8.94
CA GLU A 55 13.71 9.11 -9.88
C GLU A 55 13.17 10.48 -9.45
N LEU A 56 12.76 10.62 -8.19
CA LEU A 56 12.33 11.91 -7.64
C LEU A 56 13.38 13.01 -7.78
N ARG A 57 14.67 12.69 -7.56
CA ARG A 57 15.74 13.66 -7.75
C ARG A 57 15.83 14.13 -9.22
N GLN A 58 15.58 13.24 -10.17
CA GLN A 58 15.56 13.59 -11.59
C GLN A 58 14.34 14.47 -11.89
N GLU A 59 13.15 14.10 -11.39
CA GLU A 59 11.92 14.89 -11.50
C GLU A 59 12.12 16.30 -10.92
N SER A 60 12.59 16.43 -9.67
CA SER A 60 12.84 17.73 -9.03
C SER A 60 13.98 18.53 -9.66
N SER A 61 14.85 17.91 -10.46
CA SER A 61 15.87 18.65 -11.24
C SER A 61 15.27 19.26 -12.51
N SER A 62 14.15 18.71 -13.00
CA SER A 62 13.39 19.24 -14.14
C SER A 62 12.27 20.21 -13.76
N SER A 63 11.80 20.20 -12.51
CA SER A 63 10.67 21.02 -12.06
C SER A 63 11.00 22.06 -10.99
N SER A 64 10.20 23.12 -10.93
CA SER A 64 10.26 24.17 -9.90
C SER A 64 9.53 23.78 -8.60
N PHE A 65 9.51 22.50 -8.22
CA PHE A 65 8.81 22.09 -7.01
C PHE A 65 9.67 22.38 -5.76
N PRO A 66 9.04 22.84 -4.66
CA PRO A 66 9.73 23.09 -3.41
C PRO A 66 10.25 21.79 -2.80
N ASN A 67 11.27 21.92 -1.94
CA ASN A 67 11.90 20.81 -1.26
C ASN A 67 10.90 20.14 -0.30
N ILE A 68 10.76 18.81 -0.41
CA ILE A 68 9.81 17.91 0.28
C ILE A 68 9.84 18.00 1.83
N ASN A 69 10.82 18.70 2.39
CA ASN A 69 11.00 18.89 3.83
C ASN A 69 10.25 20.10 4.40
N GLU A 70 9.60 20.91 3.55
CA GLU A 70 8.87 22.12 3.97
C GLU A 70 7.36 21.92 3.86
N SER A 71 6.77 21.49 4.99
CA SER A 71 5.37 21.63 5.44
C SER A 71 4.20 21.08 4.60
N GLU A 72 3.13 20.72 5.32
CA GLU A 72 1.77 20.46 4.80
C GLU A 72 1.24 21.59 3.88
N GLU A 73 1.92 22.75 3.83
CA GLU A 73 1.52 23.96 3.12
C GLU A 73 2.12 24.04 1.70
N ALA A 74 3.21 23.32 1.39
CA ALA A 74 3.91 23.43 0.09
C ALA A 74 3.14 22.81 -1.10
N TYR A 75 2.20 21.90 -0.85
CA TYR A 75 1.40 21.23 -1.90
C TYR A 75 -0.02 21.80 -2.05
N GLY A 76 -0.31 22.93 -1.40
CA GLY A 76 -1.54 23.69 -1.58
C GLY A 76 -2.82 22.97 -1.13
N GLY A 77 -3.95 23.33 -1.75
CA GLY A 77 -5.28 22.87 -1.32
C GLY A 77 -5.50 21.35 -1.45
N LEU A 78 -4.89 20.70 -2.42
CA LEU A 78 -5.12 19.27 -2.68
C LEU A 78 -4.51 18.37 -1.59
N ALA A 79 -3.30 18.66 -1.12
CA ALA A 79 -2.71 17.91 -0.01
C ALA A 79 -3.55 18.04 1.27
N LYS A 80 -4.11 19.24 1.52
CA LYS A 80 -5.06 19.44 2.63
C LYS A 80 -6.31 18.58 2.47
N GLU A 81 -6.90 18.53 1.27
CA GLU A 81 -8.07 17.68 1.00
C GLU A 81 -7.76 16.19 1.18
N ILE A 82 -6.57 15.73 0.78
CA ILE A 82 -6.11 14.36 1.01
C ILE A 82 -6.03 14.08 2.52
N TRP A 83 -5.41 14.96 3.29
CA TRP A 83 -5.29 14.82 4.74
C TRP A 83 -6.65 14.80 5.45
N GLU A 84 -7.54 15.71 5.06
CA GLU A 84 -8.91 15.75 5.57
C GLU A 84 -9.62 14.42 5.30
N TRP A 85 -9.52 13.89 4.08
CA TRP A 85 -10.12 12.61 3.71
C TRP A 85 -9.52 11.41 4.45
N ILE A 86 -8.20 11.37 4.67
CA ILE A 86 -7.52 10.28 5.39
C ILE A 86 -8.09 10.14 6.80
N TYR A 87 -8.25 11.28 7.51
CA TYR A 87 -8.69 11.30 8.91
C TYR A 87 -10.19 11.52 9.10
N ASP A 88 -10.96 11.65 8.02
CA ASP A 88 -12.41 11.76 8.10
C ASP A 88 -13.02 10.42 8.52
N THR A 89 -13.59 10.39 9.72
CA THR A 89 -14.27 9.22 10.30
C THR A 89 -15.71 9.05 9.82
N GLU A 90 -16.29 10.07 9.22
CA GLU A 90 -17.66 10.09 8.70
C GLU A 90 -17.72 9.84 7.20
N THR A 91 -16.60 10.00 6.48
CA THR A 91 -16.55 9.77 5.03
C THR A 91 -16.73 8.30 4.66
N PRO A 92 -17.70 7.99 3.76
CA PRO A 92 -17.99 6.62 3.33
C PRO A 92 -17.02 6.08 2.27
N THR A 93 -16.13 6.91 1.69
CA THR A 93 -15.31 6.50 0.54
C THR A 93 -13.94 5.93 0.95
N PRO A 94 -13.70 4.61 0.85
CA PRO A 94 -12.40 4.01 1.16
C PRO A 94 -11.30 4.35 0.16
N ILE A 95 -11.64 4.87 -1.03
CA ILE A 95 -10.68 5.16 -2.09
C ILE A 95 -10.71 6.66 -2.42
N MET A 96 -9.54 7.26 -2.58
CA MET A 96 -9.39 8.53 -3.29
C MET A 96 -8.61 8.28 -4.58
N TRP A 97 -9.11 8.83 -5.68
CA TRP A 97 -8.40 8.88 -6.95
C TRP A 97 -8.07 10.33 -7.32
N VAL A 98 -6.77 10.61 -7.38
CA VAL A 98 -6.21 11.91 -7.77
C VAL A 98 -5.57 11.78 -9.13
N HIS A 99 -6.10 12.45 -10.15
CA HIS A 99 -5.50 12.44 -11.48
C HIS A 99 -5.00 13.83 -11.87
N SER A 100 -3.92 13.91 -12.64
CA SER A 100 -3.44 15.16 -13.24
C SER A 100 -3.22 15.04 -14.74
N PRO A 101 -3.14 16.15 -15.48
CA PRO A 101 -2.81 16.12 -16.91
C PRO A 101 -1.37 15.70 -17.22
N THR A 102 -0.45 15.86 -16.26
CA THR A 102 1.02 15.82 -16.49
C THR A 102 1.76 14.83 -15.58
N GLY A 103 1.09 14.20 -14.60
CA GLY A 103 1.63 13.19 -13.68
C GLY A 103 2.62 13.71 -12.62
N GLU A 104 3.52 14.62 -12.98
CA GLU A 104 4.66 15.07 -12.14
C GLU A 104 4.24 15.66 -10.79
N GLU A 105 3.14 16.42 -10.77
CA GLU A 105 2.58 17.00 -9.54
C GLU A 105 2.17 15.91 -8.54
N THR A 106 1.53 14.87 -9.06
CA THR A 106 1.01 13.78 -8.24
C THR A 106 2.13 12.92 -7.66
N SER A 107 3.26 12.82 -8.36
CA SER A 107 4.46 12.10 -7.91
C SER A 107 5.03 12.70 -6.62
N HIS A 108 5.18 14.03 -6.58
CA HIS A 108 5.69 14.75 -5.41
C HIS A 108 4.69 14.71 -4.24
N ILE A 109 3.40 14.88 -4.51
CA ILE A 109 2.34 14.77 -3.47
C ILE A 109 2.30 13.36 -2.89
N ALA A 110 2.32 12.33 -3.76
CA ALA A 110 2.33 10.93 -3.34
C ALA A 110 3.53 10.62 -2.44
N GLN A 111 4.71 11.13 -2.79
CA GLN A 111 5.91 10.97 -1.97
C GLN A 111 5.76 11.66 -0.61
N ALA A 112 5.35 12.92 -0.59
CA ALA A 112 5.23 13.68 0.65
C ALA A 112 4.23 13.04 1.63
N ILE A 113 3.08 12.58 1.12
CA ILE A 113 2.09 11.85 1.92
C ILE A 113 2.66 10.51 2.39
N ALA A 114 3.37 9.76 1.54
CA ALA A 114 3.98 8.50 1.93
C ALA A 114 4.99 8.66 3.06
N ASP A 115 5.91 9.63 2.96
CA ASP A 115 6.93 9.91 3.97
C ASP A 115 6.29 10.34 5.29
N ALA A 116 5.29 11.22 5.24
CA ALA A 116 4.58 11.67 6.44
C ALA A 116 3.80 10.54 7.13
N MET A 117 3.09 9.71 6.35
CA MET A 117 2.35 8.55 6.88
C MET A 117 3.30 7.47 7.41
N HIS A 118 4.46 7.28 6.79
CA HIS A 118 5.49 6.37 7.28
C HIS A 118 6.04 6.84 8.63
N GLN A 119 6.37 8.12 8.77
CA GLN A 119 6.85 8.71 10.03
C GLN A 119 5.82 8.59 11.16
N ARG A 120 4.52 8.62 10.83
CA ARG A 120 3.41 8.41 11.79
C ARG A 120 3.14 6.94 12.11
N GLY A 121 3.75 5.99 11.38
CA GLY A 121 3.44 4.56 11.51
C GLY A 121 2.06 4.19 10.94
N GLU A 122 1.51 5.02 10.06
CA GLU A 122 0.16 4.92 9.50
C GLU A 122 0.16 4.47 8.03
N LEU A 123 1.31 4.51 7.36
CA LEU A 123 1.47 3.92 6.02
C LEU A 123 1.45 2.39 6.12
N THR A 124 0.45 1.76 5.49
CA THR A 124 0.35 0.29 5.39
C THR A 124 1.27 -0.26 4.31
N GLY A 125 1.35 0.43 3.18
CA GLY A 125 2.24 0.08 2.08
C GLY A 125 2.13 1.06 0.93
N SER A 126 3.16 1.11 0.10
CA SER A 126 3.14 1.90 -1.11
C SER A 126 3.68 1.15 -2.32
N PHE A 127 3.22 1.54 -3.49
CA PHE A 127 3.75 1.06 -4.76
C PHE A 127 3.80 2.21 -5.75
N PHE A 128 5.01 2.59 -6.13
CA PHE A 128 5.27 3.58 -7.17
C PHE A 128 5.64 2.83 -8.46
N PHE A 129 4.70 2.77 -9.40
CA PHE A 129 4.97 2.26 -10.74
C PHE A 129 6.02 3.13 -11.44
N SER A 130 6.68 2.56 -12.45
CA SER A 130 7.62 3.26 -13.32
C SER A 130 7.93 2.38 -14.53
N ASP A 131 7.60 2.83 -15.73
CA ASP A 131 7.78 2.07 -16.98
C ASP A 131 9.27 1.95 -17.39
N ILE A 132 10.09 2.92 -16.98
CA ILE A 132 11.54 2.96 -17.16
C ILE A 132 12.33 2.20 -16.08
N SER A 133 11.64 1.58 -15.12
CA SER A 133 12.27 0.87 -14.02
C SER A 133 13.06 -0.37 -14.46
N SER A 134 14.19 -0.58 -13.79
CA SER A 134 15.01 -1.80 -13.95
C SER A 134 14.65 -2.93 -12.97
N SER A 135 13.85 -2.65 -11.94
CA SER A 135 13.50 -3.60 -10.87
C SER A 135 12.11 -4.22 -11.02
N GLY A 136 11.42 -3.97 -12.14
CA GLY A 136 10.10 -4.51 -12.40
C GLY A 136 8.96 -3.71 -11.76
N ARG A 137 9.16 -2.42 -11.48
CA ARG A 137 8.07 -1.54 -11.01
C ARG A 137 6.93 -1.39 -12.03
N TYR A 138 7.19 -1.68 -13.31
CA TYR A 138 6.19 -1.71 -14.38
C TYR A 138 5.30 -2.97 -14.38
N ASP A 139 5.65 -4.01 -13.61
CA ASP A 139 5.01 -5.31 -13.64
C ASP A 139 3.92 -5.40 -12.57
N GLY A 140 2.66 -5.30 -13.03
CA GLY A 140 1.49 -5.37 -12.15
C GLY A 140 1.41 -6.64 -11.30
N THR A 141 2.00 -7.76 -11.75
CA THR A 141 2.00 -9.01 -10.97
C THR A 141 2.77 -8.89 -9.65
N ARG A 142 3.63 -7.87 -9.53
CA ARG A 142 4.39 -7.57 -8.31
C ARG A 142 3.62 -6.71 -7.31
N LEU A 143 2.52 -6.07 -7.71
CA LEU A 143 1.80 -5.13 -6.85
C LEU A 143 1.33 -5.80 -5.54
N VAL A 144 0.53 -6.85 -5.65
CA VAL A 144 -0.05 -7.56 -4.50
C VAL A 144 1.00 -8.14 -3.56
N PRO A 145 2.01 -8.91 -4.01
CA PRO A 145 3.05 -9.42 -3.09
C PRO A 145 3.85 -8.28 -2.43
N THR A 146 4.05 -7.16 -3.11
CA THR A 146 4.75 -5.99 -2.55
C THR A 146 3.94 -5.32 -1.45
N LEU A 147 2.65 -5.12 -1.66
CA LEU A 147 1.75 -4.55 -0.66
C LEU A 147 1.55 -5.50 0.53
N ALA A 148 1.37 -6.80 0.26
CA ALA A 148 1.24 -7.81 1.32
C ALA A 148 2.51 -7.91 2.18
N TYR A 149 3.70 -7.82 1.58
CA TYR A 149 4.95 -7.76 2.35
C TYR A 149 4.97 -6.55 3.27
N GLN A 150 4.71 -5.35 2.74
CA GLN A 150 4.67 -4.12 3.54
C GLN A 150 3.60 -4.15 4.64
N LEU A 151 2.44 -4.74 4.36
CA LEU A 151 1.38 -4.98 5.35
C LEU A 151 1.90 -5.76 6.56
N THR A 152 2.68 -6.84 6.35
CA THR A 152 3.27 -7.60 7.47
C THR A 152 4.29 -6.82 8.29
N GLN A 153 4.90 -5.79 7.70
CA GLN A 153 5.85 -4.92 8.41
C GLN A 153 5.12 -3.81 9.17
N SER A 154 4.10 -3.20 8.55
CA SER A 154 3.33 -2.09 9.13
C SER A 154 2.33 -2.56 10.20
N ILE A 155 1.76 -3.76 10.03
CA ILE A 155 0.81 -4.37 10.96
C ILE A 155 1.29 -5.80 11.27
N PRO A 156 2.26 -5.97 12.20
CA PRO A 156 2.87 -7.27 12.51
C PRO A 156 1.87 -8.39 12.87
N GLN A 157 0.68 -8.04 13.35
CA GLN A 157 -0.41 -8.96 13.66
C GLN A 157 -0.89 -9.74 12.42
N THR A 158 -0.77 -9.16 11.23
CA THR A 158 -1.13 -9.82 9.96
C THR A 158 -0.11 -10.85 9.48
N ARG A 159 1.10 -10.87 10.09
CA ARG A 159 2.23 -11.70 9.64
C ARG A 159 1.88 -13.18 9.58
N LEU A 160 1.19 -13.70 10.59
CA LEU A 160 0.81 -15.11 10.66
C LEU A 160 -0.21 -15.47 9.56
N ASP A 161 -1.22 -14.62 9.35
CA ASP A 161 -2.24 -14.85 8.34
C ASP A 161 -1.68 -14.85 6.92
N VAL A 162 -0.85 -13.85 6.61
CA VAL A 162 -0.18 -13.76 5.31
C VAL A 162 0.76 -14.95 5.10
N ALA A 163 1.57 -15.31 6.11
CA ALA A 163 2.46 -16.46 6.03
C ALA A 163 1.69 -17.76 5.81
N ASN A 164 0.58 -17.96 6.52
CA ASN A 164 -0.28 -19.12 6.33
C ASN A 164 -0.83 -19.18 4.90
N ALA A 165 -1.31 -18.07 4.33
CA ALA A 165 -1.80 -18.05 2.95
C ALA A 165 -0.72 -18.54 1.96
N VAL A 166 0.53 -18.08 2.13
CA VAL A 166 1.68 -18.45 1.27
C VAL A 166 2.17 -19.90 1.51
N VAL A 167 2.07 -20.40 2.75
CA VAL A 167 2.45 -21.79 3.07
C VAL A 167 1.45 -22.78 2.50
N HIS A 168 0.15 -22.52 2.66
CA HIS A 168 -0.92 -23.42 2.25
C HIS A 168 -1.08 -23.48 0.72
N ASP A 169 -0.92 -22.34 0.04
CA ASP A 169 -0.98 -22.27 -1.42
C ASP A 169 0.29 -21.64 -2.00
N ARG A 170 1.20 -22.49 -2.49
CA ARG A 170 2.44 -22.05 -3.14
C ARG A 170 2.22 -21.40 -4.49
N SER A 171 1.07 -21.61 -5.10
CA SER A 171 0.68 -21.02 -6.39
C SER A 171 -0.07 -19.71 -6.24
N ILE A 172 -0.22 -19.19 -5.01
CA ILE A 172 -1.04 -18.01 -4.72
C ILE A 172 -0.74 -16.85 -5.66
N PHE A 173 0.53 -16.54 -5.93
CA PHE A 173 0.93 -15.43 -6.81
C PHE A 173 0.80 -15.71 -8.31
N ASP A 174 0.31 -16.89 -8.68
CA ASP A 174 -0.02 -17.28 -10.05
C ASP A 174 -1.55 -17.38 -10.25
N LEU A 175 -2.35 -17.13 -9.18
CA LEU A 175 -3.82 -17.07 -9.24
C LEU A 175 -4.32 -15.72 -9.75
N THR A 176 -5.65 -15.59 -9.89
CA THR A 176 -6.27 -14.32 -10.31
C THR A 176 -5.97 -13.20 -9.32
N LEU A 177 -5.91 -11.96 -9.81
CA LEU A 177 -5.63 -10.77 -9.01
C LEU A 177 -6.58 -10.65 -7.80
N LEU A 178 -7.87 -10.91 -8.00
CA LEU A 178 -8.87 -10.93 -6.93
C LEU A 178 -8.52 -11.96 -5.84
N HIS A 179 -8.14 -13.19 -6.21
CA HIS A 179 -7.79 -14.22 -5.23
C HIS A 179 -6.55 -13.84 -4.44
N GLN A 180 -5.52 -13.33 -5.12
CA GLN A 180 -4.31 -12.83 -4.47
C GLN A 180 -4.66 -11.73 -3.47
N PHE A 181 -5.33 -10.68 -3.93
CA PHE A 181 -5.68 -9.52 -3.11
C PHE A 181 -6.53 -9.91 -1.90
N CYS A 182 -7.55 -10.75 -2.10
CA CYS A 182 -8.37 -11.24 -1.00
C CYS A 182 -7.55 -12.01 0.04
N LYS A 183 -6.72 -12.97 -0.40
CA LYS A 183 -6.05 -13.89 0.52
C LYS A 183 -4.91 -13.27 1.31
N VAL A 184 -4.16 -12.33 0.74
CA VAL A 184 -2.96 -11.77 1.39
C VAL A 184 -3.08 -10.31 1.82
N ILE A 185 -4.19 -9.63 1.51
CA ILE A 185 -4.44 -8.25 1.96
C ILE A 185 -5.77 -8.17 2.71
N VAL A 186 -6.89 -8.54 2.09
CA VAL A 186 -8.24 -8.35 2.65
C VAL A 186 -8.45 -9.21 3.90
N GLU A 187 -8.31 -10.53 3.77
CA GLU A 187 -8.57 -11.46 4.88
C GLU A 187 -7.66 -11.19 6.10
N PRO A 188 -6.35 -10.93 5.96
CA PRO A 188 -5.51 -10.52 7.10
C PRO A 188 -5.97 -9.22 7.77
N LEU A 189 -6.41 -8.23 6.99
CA LEU A 189 -6.91 -6.96 7.53
C LEU A 189 -8.25 -7.12 8.25
N GLU A 190 -9.15 -7.95 7.73
CA GLU A 190 -10.42 -8.29 8.38
C GLU A 190 -10.19 -8.97 9.72
N ARG A 191 -9.33 -10.00 9.77
CA ARG A 191 -8.98 -10.69 11.04
C ARG A 191 -8.32 -9.74 12.03
N PHE A 192 -7.45 -8.86 11.56
CA PHE A 192 -6.87 -7.82 12.41
C PHE A 192 -7.95 -6.88 12.97
N SER A 193 -8.88 -6.41 12.12
CA SER A 193 -9.99 -5.55 12.54
C SER A 193 -10.94 -6.24 13.53
N GLU A 194 -11.18 -7.55 13.38
CA GLU A 194 -11.99 -8.35 14.32
C GLU A 194 -11.29 -8.55 15.67
N SER A 195 -9.96 -8.56 15.68
CA SER A 195 -9.17 -8.72 16.91
C SER A 195 -9.10 -7.46 17.77
N ILE A 196 -9.45 -6.29 17.21
CA ILE A 196 -9.43 -5.01 17.91
C ILE A 196 -10.77 -4.81 18.64
N GLU A 197 -10.68 -4.47 19.92
CA GLU A 197 -11.85 -4.12 20.73
C GLU A 197 -12.57 -2.89 20.13
N GLN A 198 -13.90 -2.93 20.07
CA GLN A 198 -14.73 -1.91 19.41
C GLN A 198 -14.56 -0.49 20.00
N GLU A 199 -14.06 -0.37 21.23
CA GLU A 199 -13.84 0.91 21.93
C GLU A 199 -12.47 1.53 21.62
N VAL A 200 -11.57 0.79 20.96
CA VAL A 200 -10.23 1.28 20.60
C VAL A 200 -10.31 1.95 19.23
N THR A 201 -10.36 3.29 19.23
CA THR A 201 -10.18 4.06 17.99
C THR A 201 -8.75 3.84 17.49
N THR A 202 -8.62 3.29 16.28
CA THR A 202 -7.32 3.10 15.64
C THR A 202 -7.05 4.22 14.64
N ALA A 203 -5.79 4.64 14.54
CA ALA A 203 -5.37 5.58 13.52
C ALA A 203 -5.66 5.00 12.12
N PRO A 204 -6.02 5.83 11.13
CA PRO A 204 -6.27 5.36 9.77
C PRO A 204 -5.02 4.71 9.19
N LYS A 205 -5.25 3.77 8.30
CA LYS A 205 -4.20 3.00 7.61
C LYS A 205 -4.30 3.29 6.13
N LEU A 206 -3.15 3.58 5.51
CA LEU A 206 -3.11 4.07 4.12
C LEU A 206 -2.27 3.17 3.22
N PHE A 207 -2.87 2.76 2.10
CA PHE A 207 -2.15 2.27 0.93
C PHE A 207 -2.02 3.39 -0.10
N ILE A 208 -0.84 3.52 -0.70
CA ILE A 208 -0.58 4.50 -1.78
C ILE A 208 -0.18 3.75 -3.04
N ILE A 209 -0.89 4.00 -4.14
CA ILE A 209 -0.57 3.48 -5.48
C ILE A 209 -0.34 4.69 -6.38
N HIS A 210 0.89 4.84 -6.86
CA HIS A 210 1.26 5.97 -7.73
C HIS A 210 1.59 5.47 -9.14
N ALA A 211 1.17 6.24 -10.14
CA ALA A 211 1.42 6.04 -11.57
C ALA A 211 0.91 4.69 -12.12
N LEU A 212 -0.31 4.26 -11.73
CA LEU A 212 -0.88 2.98 -12.16
C LEU A 212 -0.92 2.83 -13.70
N GLU A 213 -1.05 3.95 -14.42
CA GLU A 213 -1.00 4.05 -15.88
C GLU A 213 0.36 3.68 -16.51
N GLU A 214 1.42 3.59 -15.71
CA GLU A 214 2.74 3.13 -16.14
C GLU A 214 2.90 1.60 -16.01
N CYS A 215 1.85 0.89 -15.60
CA CYS A 215 1.83 -0.55 -15.59
C CYS A 215 1.81 -1.10 -17.03
N THR A 216 2.77 -1.96 -17.36
CA THR A 216 2.86 -2.55 -18.71
C THR A 216 2.16 -3.90 -18.82
N THR A 217 1.64 -4.43 -17.71
CA THR A 217 0.87 -5.69 -17.70
C THR A 217 -0.50 -5.47 -18.34
N PRO A 218 -0.83 -6.15 -19.45
CA PRO A 218 -2.07 -5.89 -20.18
C PRO A 218 -3.33 -6.08 -19.33
N GLY A 219 -4.22 -5.08 -19.35
CA GLY A 219 -5.50 -5.11 -18.63
C GLY A 219 -5.40 -5.07 -17.11
N PHE A 220 -4.19 -4.85 -16.57
CA PHE A 220 -3.97 -4.86 -15.13
C PHE A 220 -4.64 -3.70 -14.42
N GLU A 221 -4.60 -2.49 -14.99
CA GLU A 221 -5.23 -1.29 -14.42
C GLU A 221 -6.71 -1.51 -14.15
N GLU A 222 -7.47 -1.92 -15.19
CA GLU A 222 -8.90 -2.22 -15.09
C GLU A 222 -9.15 -3.33 -14.05
N SER A 223 -8.42 -4.44 -14.14
CA SER A 223 -8.56 -5.56 -13.20
C SER A 223 -8.30 -5.13 -11.76
N PHE A 224 -7.31 -4.28 -11.51
CA PHE A 224 -6.95 -3.83 -10.18
C PHE A 224 -8.00 -2.88 -9.60
N ILE A 225 -8.49 -1.93 -10.38
CA ILE A 225 -9.56 -1.01 -9.97
C ILE A 225 -10.87 -1.76 -9.69
N GLU A 226 -11.21 -2.76 -10.51
CA GLU A 226 -12.36 -3.65 -10.25
C GLU A 226 -12.20 -4.45 -8.95
N VAL A 227 -11.00 -4.98 -8.69
CA VAL A 227 -10.69 -5.68 -7.44
C VAL A 227 -10.84 -4.73 -6.25
N LEU A 228 -10.24 -3.54 -6.28
CA LEU A 228 -10.38 -2.54 -5.21
C LEU A 228 -11.86 -2.21 -4.93
N GLY A 229 -12.63 -1.95 -5.98
CA GLY A 229 -14.04 -1.59 -5.83
C GLY A 229 -14.89 -2.73 -5.26
N SER A 230 -14.66 -3.95 -5.73
CA SER A 230 -15.40 -5.13 -5.30
C SER A 230 -15.04 -5.60 -3.89
N THR A 231 -13.79 -5.43 -3.44
CA THR A 231 -13.36 -5.84 -2.10
C THR A 231 -13.65 -4.78 -1.05
N LEU A 232 -13.28 -3.52 -1.30
CA LEU A 232 -13.42 -2.45 -0.30
C LEU A 232 -14.88 -2.05 -0.09
N GLY A 233 -15.74 -2.14 -1.11
CA GLY A 233 -17.17 -1.89 -0.97
C GLY A 233 -17.91 -2.90 -0.09
N ARG A 234 -17.27 -4.02 0.27
CA ARG A 234 -17.87 -5.11 1.06
C ARG A 234 -17.28 -5.24 2.46
N MET A 235 -16.20 -4.54 2.74
CA MET A 235 -15.49 -4.62 4.00
C MET A 235 -16.23 -3.86 5.10
N GLN A 236 -16.44 -4.53 6.24
CA GLN A 236 -16.90 -3.90 7.48
C GLN A 236 -15.69 -3.75 8.39
N HIS A 237 -15.32 -2.52 8.73
CA HIS A 237 -14.06 -2.27 9.44
C HIS A 237 -14.24 -1.44 10.70
N ASN A 238 -13.56 -1.88 11.77
CA ASN A 238 -13.26 -1.07 12.95
C ASN A 238 -11.98 -0.23 12.74
N VAL A 239 -11.21 -0.52 11.67
CA VAL A 239 -9.98 0.20 11.28
C VAL A 239 -10.16 0.77 9.87
N PRO A 240 -10.22 2.10 9.68
CA PRO A 240 -10.32 2.70 8.35
C PRO A 240 -9.11 2.31 7.48
N GLN A 241 -9.35 1.49 6.46
CA GLN A 241 -8.36 1.18 5.41
C GLN A 241 -8.64 2.10 4.22
N ARG A 242 -7.70 3.01 3.95
CA ARG A 242 -7.79 3.99 2.87
C ARG A 242 -6.83 3.61 1.74
N PHE A 243 -7.26 3.80 0.50
CA PHE A 243 -6.44 3.63 -0.69
C PHE A 243 -6.36 4.95 -1.46
N LEU A 244 -5.17 5.53 -1.53
CA LEU A 244 -4.89 6.72 -2.32
C LEU A 244 -4.22 6.30 -3.63
N THR A 245 -4.92 6.54 -4.73
CA THR A 245 -4.40 6.31 -6.09
C THR A 245 -4.09 7.66 -6.71
N LEU A 246 -2.86 7.88 -7.17
CA LEU A 246 -2.48 9.12 -7.87
C LEU A 246 -1.72 8.84 -9.16
N GLY A 247 -1.93 9.65 -10.18
CA GLY A 247 -1.20 9.51 -11.45
C GLY A 247 -1.67 10.47 -12.52
N CYS A 248 -1.16 10.27 -13.72
CA CYS A 248 -1.65 10.91 -14.93
C CYS A 248 -3.04 10.38 -15.29
N HIS A 249 -3.85 11.22 -15.92
CA HIS A 249 -5.12 10.82 -16.46
C HIS A 249 -4.93 9.81 -17.62
N SER A 250 -5.65 8.69 -17.57
CA SER A 250 -5.83 7.78 -18.71
C SER A 250 -7.32 7.55 -18.95
N ASP A 251 -7.73 7.48 -20.22
CA ASP A 251 -9.12 7.20 -20.59
C ASP A 251 -9.59 5.86 -20.01
N GLY A 252 -8.69 4.88 -19.92
CA GLY A 252 -8.95 3.57 -19.31
C GLY A 252 -9.30 3.68 -17.84
N LEU A 253 -8.50 4.40 -17.05
CA LEU A 253 -8.78 4.62 -15.63
C LEU A 253 -10.07 5.41 -15.42
N GLU A 254 -10.31 6.45 -16.21
CA GLU A 254 -11.54 7.24 -16.16
C GLU A 254 -12.78 6.38 -16.42
N GLU A 255 -12.72 5.48 -17.41
CA GLU A 255 -13.79 4.53 -17.68
C GLU A 255 -14.00 3.57 -16.50
N CYS A 256 -12.93 3.01 -15.95
CA CYS A 256 -12.97 2.07 -14.83
C CYS A 256 -13.66 2.70 -13.60
N PHE A 257 -13.18 3.87 -13.17
CA PHE A 257 -13.74 4.55 -12.00
C PHE A 257 -15.21 4.96 -12.20
N SER A 258 -15.70 5.02 -13.44
CA SER A 258 -17.07 5.44 -13.78
C SER A 258 -18.08 4.30 -13.72
N LYS A 259 -17.62 3.05 -13.60
CA LYS A 259 -18.45 1.85 -13.50
C LYS A 259 -18.83 1.55 -12.03
N PRO A 260 -20.11 1.27 -11.72
CA PRO A 260 -20.50 0.84 -10.37
C PRO A 260 -19.70 -0.38 -9.85
N PRO A 261 -19.38 -0.45 -8.54
CA PRO A 261 -19.81 0.44 -7.47
C PRO A 261 -18.91 1.68 -7.26
N LEU A 262 -17.86 1.85 -8.07
CA LEU A 262 -16.79 2.81 -7.81
C LEU A 262 -17.25 4.27 -7.63
N PRO A 263 -18.23 4.81 -8.38
CA PRO A 263 -18.73 6.18 -8.17
C PRO A 263 -19.26 6.46 -6.75
N GLU A 264 -19.67 5.43 -5.99
CA GLU A 264 -20.20 5.59 -4.63
C GLU A 264 -19.12 5.49 -3.54
N ILE A 265 -18.00 4.83 -3.85
CA ILE A 265 -16.95 4.49 -2.89
C ILE A 265 -15.59 5.15 -3.19
N VAL A 266 -15.50 5.90 -4.29
CA VAL A 266 -14.29 6.61 -4.73
C VAL A 266 -14.52 8.12 -4.69
N LEU A 267 -13.68 8.83 -3.94
CA LEU A 267 -13.59 10.28 -4.01
C LEU A 267 -12.63 10.68 -5.12
N ARG A 268 -13.12 11.39 -6.15
CA ARG A 268 -12.29 11.81 -7.29
C ARG A 268 -11.80 13.25 -7.15
N ARG A 269 -10.54 13.49 -7.49
CA ARG A 269 -9.93 14.83 -7.50
C ARG A 269 -9.04 15.03 -8.72
N LEU A 270 -9.17 16.19 -9.33
CA LEU A 270 -8.25 16.67 -10.36
C LEU A 270 -7.16 17.50 -9.68
N CYS A 271 -5.91 17.12 -9.89
CA CYS A 271 -4.75 17.93 -9.55
C CYS A 271 -4.46 18.87 -10.72
N THR A 272 -4.58 20.17 -10.49
CA THR A 272 -4.25 21.20 -11.49
C THR A 272 -2.98 21.95 -11.10
N PRO A 273 -2.14 22.38 -12.06
CA PRO A 273 -0.90 23.11 -11.76
C PRO A 273 -1.11 24.39 -10.92
N PHE A 274 -2.30 25.02 -11.01
CA PHE A 274 -2.65 26.22 -10.25
C PHE A 274 -2.83 25.98 -8.75
N GLN A 275 -3.14 24.75 -8.31
CA GLN A 275 -3.32 24.44 -6.89
C GLN A 275 -1.99 24.41 -6.11
N ILE A 276 -0.86 24.26 -6.81
CA ILE A 276 0.49 24.21 -6.21
C ILE A 276 1.14 25.61 -6.18
N ALA A 277 0.84 26.47 -7.16
CA ALA A 277 1.52 27.75 -7.34
C ALA A 277 1.03 28.92 -6.45
N SER A 278 -0.02 28.73 -5.64
CA SER A 278 -0.77 29.85 -5.04
C SER A 278 -0.21 30.43 -3.72
N GLN A 279 1.06 30.20 -3.36
CA GLN A 279 1.64 30.79 -2.13
C GLN A 279 3.02 31.48 -2.24
N HIS A 280 3.59 31.67 -3.43
CA HIS A 280 4.74 32.59 -3.55
C HIS A 280 4.31 34.00 -3.97
N PRO A 281 4.38 35.02 -3.08
CA PRO A 281 4.21 36.39 -3.52
C PRO A 281 5.36 36.71 -4.49
N THR A 282 4.98 37.15 -5.70
CA THR A 282 5.92 37.64 -6.69
C THR A 282 6.76 38.74 -6.04
N PRO A 283 8.10 38.68 -6.03
CA PRO A 283 8.88 39.79 -5.51
C PRO A 283 8.61 40.98 -6.42
N THR A 284 7.98 42.01 -5.86
CA THR A 284 7.82 43.30 -6.51
C THR A 284 9.22 43.80 -6.87
N ARG A 285 9.52 43.73 -8.17
CA ARG A 285 10.75 44.25 -8.73
C ARG A 285 10.66 45.77 -8.64
N ASN A 286 11.13 46.34 -7.52
CA ASN A 286 11.35 47.76 -7.41
C ASN A 286 12.44 48.12 -8.42
N LEU A 287 12.03 48.75 -9.51
CA LEU A 287 12.91 49.48 -10.39
C LEU A 287 13.31 50.77 -9.66
N SER A 288 14.57 50.85 -9.27
CA SER A 288 15.27 52.08 -8.91
C SER A 288 16.48 52.25 -9.81
#